data_AF-A0A8J9W9Q8-F1
#
_entry.id   AF-A0A8J9W9Q8-F1
#
_cell.length_a   1.000
_cell.length_b   1.000
_cell.length_c   1.000
_cell.angle_alpha   90.00
_cell.angle_beta   90.00
_cell.angle_gamma   90.00
#
_symmetry.space_group_name_H-M   'P 1'
#
loop_
_entity.id
_entity.type
_entity.pdbx_description
1 polymer ?
#
loop_
_entity_poly.entity_id
_entity_poly.type
_entity_poly.pdbx_seq_one_letter_code
_entity_poly.pdbx_strand_id
1 'polypeptide(L)'
;MTERTQRTVLNSQTREFVIRLRNYFDREAQNGGPILPITSVVERVADALNIGQRTVRRITKKKYGETGTEENKLHTPKKRKRAKPVVGIDSFDADAIRRHVYGYYLQKDNEYSTDFGQPSGSWRTFNNSSSRGRGFNSQRGQRPLLQQMQQPPKQKSMRKQRSDNRMEKFRHSKSTINADAYQEELKKT
;
A
#
# COMPACT_ATOMS: atom_id res chain seq x y z
N MET A 1 8.90 6.41 -39.80
CA MET A 1 7.72 6.68 -38.96
C MET A 1 8.08 6.31 -37.53
N THR A 2 8.31 7.28 -36.65
CA THR A 2 8.59 6.99 -35.24
C THR A 2 7.26 6.87 -34.50
N GLU A 3 6.95 5.67 -34.01
CA GLU A 3 5.77 5.49 -33.17
C GLU A 3 5.91 6.33 -31.91
N ARG A 4 4.97 7.25 -31.69
CA ARG A 4 4.93 8.03 -30.46
C ARG A 4 4.51 7.11 -29.33
N THR A 5 5.49 6.65 -28.54
CA THR A 5 5.23 5.85 -27.36
C THR A 5 4.38 6.65 -26.38
N GLN A 6 3.29 6.05 -25.88
CA GLN A 6 2.38 6.69 -24.93
C GLN A 6 3.14 7.08 -23.66
N ARG A 7 2.93 8.32 -23.19
CA ARG A 7 3.54 8.83 -21.96
C ARG A 7 2.86 8.16 -20.76
N THR A 8 3.46 7.07 -20.26
CA THR A 8 3.00 6.38 -19.06
C THR A 8 3.73 6.90 -17.83
N VAL A 9 3.00 7.04 -16.72
CA VAL A 9 3.60 7.44 -15.45
C VAL A 9 4.26 6.22 -14.82
N LEU A 10 5.58 6.24 -14.69
CA LEU A 10 6.35 5.18 -14.04
C LEU A 10 6.13 5.18 -12.52
N ASN A 11 6.08 3.99 -11.92
CA ASN A 11 6.09 3.78 -10.47
C ASN A 11 7.42 4.27 -9.85
N SER A 12 7.42 4.64 -8.56
CA SER A 12 8.59 5.16 -7.84
C SER A 12 9.78 4.20 -7.91
N GLN A 13 9.56 2.92 -7.63
CA GLN A 13 10.60 1.89 -7.70
C GLN A 13 11.22 1.78 -9.10
N THR A 14 10.41 1.88 -10.15
CA THR A 14 10.90 1.86 -11.53
C THR A 14 11.77 3.07 -11.82
N ARG A 15 11.42 4.26 -11.30
CA ARG A 15 12.25 5.46 -11.45
C ARG A 15 13.61 5.31 -10.76
N GLU A 16 13.64 4.71 -9.57
CA GLU A 16 14.90 4.39 -8.90
C GLU A 16 15.77 3.45 -9.73
N PHE A 17 15.17 2.41 -10.31
CA PHE A 17 15.90 1.49 -11.21
C PHE A 17 16.48 2.20 -12.42
N VAL A 18 15.75 3.15 -13.03
CA VAL A 18 16.28 3.97 -14.14
C VAL A 18 17.50 4.78 -13.70
N ILE A 19 17.46 5.40 -12.52
CA ILE A 19 18.59 6.17 -11.98
C ILE A 19 19.79 5.26 -11.71
N ARG A 20 19.59 4.09 -11.10
CA ARG A 20 20.67 3.13 -10.82
C ARG A 20 21.34 2.63 -12.10
N LEU A 21 20.54 2.28 -13.11
CA LEU A 21 21.06 1.90 -14.43
C LEU A 21 21.91 3.01 -15.05
N ARG A 22 21.40 4.25 -15.05
CA ARG A 22 22.16 5.40 -15.55
C ARG A 22 23.50 5.52 -14.84
N ASN A 23 23.50 5.50 -13.50
CA ASN A 23 24.72 5.62 -12.71
C ASN A 23 25.70 4.45 -12.96
N TYR A 24 25.20 3.23 -13.20
CA TYR A 24 26.04 2.10 -13.56
C TYR A 24 26.77 2.34 -14.89
N PHE A 25 26.04 2.78 -15.93
CA PHE A 25 26.65 3.07 -17.23
C PHE A 25 27.53 4.32 -17.22
N ASP A 26 27.22 5.33 -16.41
CA ASP A 26 28.10 6.49 -16.20
C ASP A 26 29.46 6.03 -15.62
N ARG A 27 29.46 5.07 -14.69
CA ARG A 27 30.70 4.46 -14.18
C ARG A 27 31.43 3.63 -15.23
N GLU A 28 30.72 2.86 -16.06
CA GLU A 28 31.36 2.13 -17.18
C GLU A 28 32.01 3.09 -18.18
N ALA A 29 31.34 4.20 -18.49
CA ALA A 29 31.89 5.23 -19.38
C ALA A 29 33.15 5.88 -18.79
N GLN A 30 33.15 6.19 -17.49
CA GLN A 30 34.33 6.70 -16.78
C GLN A 30 35.49 5.70 -16.74
N ASN A 31 35.18 4.40 -16.66
CA ASN A 31 36.17 3.33 -16.65
C ASN A 31 36.73 3.02 -18.06
N GLY A 32 36.20 3.64 -19.11
CA GLY A 32 36.61 3.38 -20.49
C GLY A 32 36.14 2.03 -21.04
N GLY A 33 35.15 1.39 -20.40
CA GLY A 33 34.66 0.08 -20.82
C GLY A 33 33.81 -0.64 -19.77
N PRO A 34 33.29 -1.83 -20.11
CA PRO A 34 32.45 -2.63 -19.21
C PRO A 34 33.20 -2.96 -17.91
N ILE A 35 32.59 -2.66 -16.76
CA ILE A 35 33.15 -3.02 -15.44
C ILE A 35 33.14 -4.54 -15.26
N LEU A 36 32.09 -5.18 -15.78
CA LEU A 36 31.90 -6.62 -15.79
C LEU A 36 31.83 -7.10 -17.24
N PRO A 37 32.27 -8.34 -17.54
CA PRO A 37 32.31 -8.84 -18.90
C PRO A 37 30.90 -8.90 -19.50
N ILE A 38 30.79 -8.53 -20.78
CA ILE A 38 29.49 -8.46 -21.48
C ILE A 38 28.76 -9.82 -21.46
N THR A 39 29.52 -10.91 -21.40
CA THR A 39 29.01 -12.29 -21.33
C THR A 39 28.24 -12.57 -20.02
N SER A 40 28.60 -11.93 -18.90
CA SER A 40 27.97 -12.16 -17.59
C SER A 40 26.72 -11.30 -17.37
N VAL A 41 25.75 -11.39 -18.29
CA VAL A 41 24.52 -10.56 -18.32
C VAL A 41 23.79 -10.53 -16.96
N VAL A 42 23.65 -11.67 -16.30
CA VAL A 42 22.94 -11.77 -15.02
C VAL A 42 23.65 -10.97 -13.91
N GLU A 43 24.97 -11.01 -13.89
CA GLU A 43 25.78 -10.31 -12.89
C GLU A 43 25.77 -8.81 -13.14
N ARG A 44 25.86 -8.41 -14.42
CA ARG A 44 25.72 -7.01 -14.85
C ARG A 44 24.39 -6.42 -14.44
N VAL A 45 23.29 -7.12 -14.73
CA VAL A 45 21.95 -6.65 -14.34
C VAL A 45 21.81 -6.59 -12.82
N ALA A 46 22.37 -7.56 -12.10
CA ALA A 46 22.35 -7.59 -10.64
C ALA A 46 23.08 -6.38 -10.03
N ASP A 47 24.29 -6.06 -10.53
CA ASP A 47 25.06 -4.90 -10.06
C ASP A 47 24.38 -3.58 -10.47
N ALA A 48 23.97 -3.46 -11.72
CA ALA A 48 23.40 -2.22 -12.26
C ALA A 48 22.07 -1.82 -11.61
N LEU A 49 21.23 -2.78 -11.23
CA LEU A 49 19.97 -2.53 -10.53
C LEU A 49 20.09 -2.63 -9.01
N ASN A 50 21.23 -3.11 -8.50
CA ASN A 50 21.46 -3.47 -7.11
C ASN A 50 20.38 -4.43 -6.58
N ILE A 51 20.26 -5.59 -7.26
CA ILE A 51 19.34 -6.68 -6.91
C ILE A 51 20.08 -8.02 -6.92
N GLY A 52 19.65 -8.98 -6.10
CA GLY A 52 20.31 -10.29 -6.04
C GLY A 52 20.22 -11.06 -7.37
N GLN A 53 21.32 -11.72 -7.77
CA GLN A 53 21.38 -12.53 -9.00
C GLN A 53 20.28 -13.60 -9.06
N ARG A 54 19.92 -14.21 -7.92
CA ARG A 54 18.82 -15.18 -7.83
C ARG A 54 17.49 -14.57 -8.26
N THR A 55 17.25 -13.31 -7.92
CA THR A 55 16.05 -12.57 -8.31
C THR A 55 16.02 -12.36 -9.82
N VAL A 56 17.13 -11.94 -10.41
CA VAL A 56 17.28 -11.77 -11.87
C VAL A 56 16.97 -13.10 -12.57
N ARG A 57 17.66 -14.18 -12.20
CA ARG A 57 17.44 -15.53 -12.77
C ARG A 57 15.98 -15.97 -12.63
N ARG A 58 15.35 -15.73 -11.49
CA ARG A 58 13.94 -16.08 -11.25
C ARG A 58 12.99 -15.28 -12.14
N ILE A 59 13.25 -14.00 -12.37
CA ILE A 59 12.44 -13.15 -13.26
C ILE A 59 12.62 -13.59 -14.71
N THR A 60 13.87 -13.79 -15.15
CA THR A 60 14.19 -14.27 -16.51
C THR A 60 13.54 -15.63 -16.78
N LYS A 61 13.68 -16.60 -15.87
CA LYS A 61 13.00 -17.92 -15.98
C LYS A 61 11.48 -17.79 -16.09
N LYS A 62 10.87 -16.83 -15.38
CA LYS A 62 9.42 -16.58 -15.48
C LYS A 62 9.00 -15.92 -16.79
N LYS A 63 9.87 -15.08 -17.38
CA LYS A 63 9.60 -14.41 -18.66
C LYS A 63 9.77 -15.39 -19.82
N TYR A 64 10.83 -16.20 -19.81
CA TYR A 64 11.23 -17.03 -20.95
C TYR A 64 10.94 -18.53 -20.83
N GLY A 65 10.39 -18.98 -19.68
CA GLY A 65 10.13 -20.40 -19.43
C GLY A 65 11.40 -21.19 -19.13
N GLU A 66 11.31 -22.52 -19.18
CA GLU A 66 12.46 -23.43 -19.00
C GLU A 66 13.28 -23.60 -20.29
N THR A 67 12.61 -23.51 -21.44
CA THR A 67 13.20 -23.64 -22.78
C THR A 67 13.81 -22.34 -23.29
N GLY A 68 13.49 -21.18 -22.69
CA GLY A 68 14.07 -19.89 -23.03
C GLY A 68 13.46 -19.21 -24.26
N THR A 69 12.49 -19.85 -24.92
CA THR A 69 11.87 -19.38 -26.16
C THR A 69 10.46 -18.81 -25.97
N GLU A 70 9.85 -19.01 -24.82
CA GLU A 70 8.51 -18.52 -24.54
C GLU A 70 8.55 -17.02 -24.23
N GLU A 71 7.50 -16.27 -24.56
CA GLU A 71 7.37 -14.89 -24.13
C GLU A 71 6.17 -14.72 -23.19
N ASN A 72 6.39 -15.01 -21.91
CA ASN A 72 5.34 -14.96 -20.90
C ASN A 72 5.12 -13.55 -20.35
N LYS A 73 3.86 -13.20 -20.05
CA LYS A 73 3.54 -11.95 -19.36
C LYS A 73 3.92 -12.06 -17.88
N LEU A 74 4.83 -11.21 -17.41
CA LEU A 74 5.23 -11.20 -16.00
C LEU A 74 4.08 -10.76 -15.11
N HIS A 75 3.66 -11.64 -14.20
CA HIS A 75 2.69 -11.33 -13.16
C HIS A 75 3.40 -11.04 -11.83
N THR A 76 3.07 -9.92 -11.20
CA THR A 76 3.57 -9.58 -9.85
C THR A 76 2.94 -10.52 -8.83
N PRO A 77 3.70 -11.17 -7.93
CA PRO A 77 3.11 -12.07 -6.94
C PRO A 77 2.01 -11.36 -6.14
N LYS A 78 0.79 -11.89 -6.18
CA LYS A 78 -0.33 -11.31 -5.44
C LYS A 78 -0.17 -11.63 -3.96
N LYS A 79 -0.42 -10.65 -3.08
CA LYS A 79 -0.49 -10.91 -1.64
C LYS A 79 -1.56 -11.96 -1.37
N ARG A 80 -1.22 -13.00 -0.59
CA ARG A 80 -2.19 -14.01 -0.16
C ARG A 80 -3.20 -13.32 0.76
N LYS A 81 -4.49 -13.45 0.46
CA LYS A 81 -5.55 -12.98 1.36
C LYS A 81 -5.58 -13.92 2.56
N ARG A 82 -5.39 -13.39 3.78
CA ARG A 82 -5.60 -14.18 4.99
C ARG A 82 -7.10 -14.43 5.14
N ALA A 83 -7.47 -15.61 5.62
CA ALA A 83 -8.84 -15.83 6.09
C ALA A 83 -9.16 -14.81 7.18
N LYS A 84 -10.37 -14.28 7.18
CA LYS A 84 -10.82 -13.42 8.27
C LYS A 84 -10.90 -14.27 9.55
N PRO A 85 -10.58 -13.72 10.73
CA PRO A 85 -10.78 -14.44 11.98
C PRO A 85 -12.25 -14.85 12.08
N VAL A 86 -12.49 -16.07 12.58
CA VAL A 86 -13.85 -16.51 12.93
C VAL A 86 -14.30 -15.65 14.11
N VAL A 87 -15.34 -14.85 13.88
CA VAL A 87 -15.95 -13.98 14.88
C VAL A 87 -17.43 -14.32 14.99
N GLY A 88 -18.00 -14.25 16.19
CA GLY A 88 -19.40 -14.60 16.44
C GLY A 88 -19.63 -16.08 16.80
N ILE A 89 -18.75 -16.66 17.60
CA ILE A 89 -18.96 -17.98 18.22
C ILE A 89 -20.08 -17.84 19.27
N ASP A 90 -21.05 -18.75 19.26
CA ASP A 90 -22.11 -18.76 20.28
C ASP A 90 -21.53 -19.03 21.67
N SER A 91 -22.21 -18.55 22.70
CA SER A 91 -21.93 -18.80 24.10
C SER A 91 -21.68 -20.28 24.42
N PHE A 92 -22.50 -21.18 23.87
CA PHE A 92 -22.35 -22.63 24.05
C PHE A 92 -21.03 -23.14 23.48
N ASP A 93 -20.74 -22.79 22.23
CA ASP A 93 -19.50 -23.19 21.55
C ASP A 93 -18.27 -22.56 22.21
N ALA A 94 -18.38 -21.31 22.66
CA ALA A 94 -17.32 -20.61 23.38
C ALA A 94 -17.00 -21.32 24.71
N ASP A 95 -18.02 -21.77 25.44
CA ASP A 95 -17.84 -22.55 26.67
C ASP A 95 -17.24 -23.93 26.40
N ALA A 96 -17.69 -24.62 25.35
CA ALA A 96 -17.12 -25.89 24.94
C ALA A 96 -15.63 -25.76 24.60
N ILE A 97 -15.27 -24.74 23.82
CA ILE A 97 -13.88 -24.40 23.48
C ILE A 97 -13.07 -24.09 24.75
N ARG A 98 -13.60 -23.25 25.66
CA ARG A 98 -12.93 -22.92 26.92
C ARG A 98 -12.65 -24.18 27.76
N ARG A 99 -13.65 -25.03 27.96
CA ARG A 99 -13.51 -26.29 28.72
C ARG A 99 -12.47 -27.19 28.10
N HIS A 100 -12.45 -27.30 26.77
CA HIS A 100 -11.46 -28.11 26.07
C HIS A 100 -10.04 -27.56 26.23
N VAL A 101 -9.86 -26.25 26.07
CA VAL A 101 -8.57 -25.57 26.29
C VAL A 101 -8.10 -25.72 27.73
N TYR A 102 -8.98 -25.50 28.71
CA TYR A 102 -8.63 -25.67 30.13
C TYR A 102 -8.33 -27.13 30.48
N GLY A 103 -9.08 -28.09 29.92
CA GLY A 103 -8.80 -29.52 30.08
C GLY A 103 -7.42 -29.91 29.55
N TYR A 104 -7.00 -29.35 28.41
CA TYR A 104 -5.66 -29.55 27.86
C TYR A 104 -4.55 -29.07 28.81
N TYR A 105 -4.70 -27.88 29.41
CA TYR A 105 -3.72 -27.37 30.37
C TYR A 105 -3.73 -28.14 31.70
N LEU A 106 -4.90 -28.53 32.23
CA LEU A 106 -5.00 -29.36 33.43
C LEU A 106 -4.35 -30.74 33.25
N GLN A 107 -4.48 -31.35 32.07
CA GLN A 107 -3.78 -32.60 31.77
C GLN A 107 -2.26 -32.39 31.70
N LYS A 108 -1.81 -31.30 31.10
CA LYS A 108 -0.38 -30.96 31.01
C LYS A 108 0.24 -30.67 32.39
N ASP A 109 -0.48 -30.01 33.28
CA ASP A 109 -0.01 -29.75 34.65
C ASP A 109 0.04 -31.05 35.47
N ASN A 110 -0.88 -31.98 35.23
CA ASN A 110 -0.86 -33.31 35.86
C ASN A 110 0.25 -34.22 35.32
N GLU A 111 0.70 -34.03 34.07
CA GLU A 111 1.79 -34.80 33.46
C GLU A 111 3.18 -34.40 34.02
N TYR A 112 3.32 -33.19 34.60
CA TYR A 112 4.55 -32.70 35.23
C TYR A 112 4.48 -32.61 36.78
N SER A 113 3.40 -33.09 37.40
CA SER A 113 3.17 -32.96 38.86
C SER A 113 3.27 -34.28 39.64
N THR A 114 4.13 -35.21 39.22
CA THR A 114 4.48 -36.41 40.02
C THR A 114 5.88 -36.39 40.60
N ASP A 115 6.71 -35.39 40.29
CA ASP A 115 8.05 -35.25 40.84
C ASP A 115 8.25 -33.81 41.34
N PHE A 116 8.52 -33.67 42.64
CA PHE A 116 8.82 -32.45 43.42
C PHE A 116 7.64 -31.76 44.12
N GLY A 117 7.73 -31.77 45.46
CA GLY A 117 6.72 -31.34 46.42
C GLY A 117 6.23 -29.89 46.30
N GLN A 118 4.95 -29.75 46.65
CA GLN A 118 4.22 -28.55 47.11
C GLN A 118 4.38 -27.24 46.31
N PRO A 119 3.35 -26.81 45.56
CA PRO A 119 3.21 -25.41 45.19
C PRO A 119 2.53 -24.63 46.34
N SER A 120 3.32 -23.83 47.05
CA SER A 120 2.82 -22.73 47.87
C SER A 120 2.32 -21.60 46.94
N GLY A 121 1.14 -21.79 46.37
CA GLY A 121 0.54 -20.86 45.41
C GLY A 121 -0.95 -20.68 45.65
N SER A 122 -1.29 -19.85 46.65
CA SER A 122 -2.65 -19.34 46.86
C SER A 122 -3.11 -18.55 45.62
N TRP A 123 -3.84 -19.20 44.72
CA TRP A 123 -4.62 -18.49 43.71
C TRP A 123 -5.78 -17.79 44.42
N ARG A 124 -5.61 -16.50 44.70
CA ARG A 124 -6.68 -15.62 45.18
C ARG A 124 -7.86 -15.70 44.20
N THR A 125 -8.99 -16.20 44.68
CA THR A 125 -10.28 -16.04 44.02
C THR A 125 -10.65 -14.55 44.03
N PHE A 126 -10.64 -13.90 42.86
CA PHE A 126 -11.18 -12.56 42.73
C PHE A 126 -12.71 -12.67 42.59
N ASN A 127 -13.40 -12.67 43.73
CA ASN A 127 -14.84 -12.47 43.80
C ASN A 127 -15.16 -11.03 43.37
N ASN A 128 -15.77 -10.87 42.19
CA ASN A 128 -16.29 -9.59 41.76
C ASN A 128 -17.80 -9.53 42.02
N SER A 129 -18.17 -9.06 43.21
CA SER A 129 -19.54 -8.69 43.54
C SER A 129 -19.55 -7.46 44.45
N SER A 130 -20.41 -6.51 44.08
CA SER A 130 -20.88 -5.34 44.83
C SER A 130 -20.19 -3.98 44.59
N SER A 131 -20.82 -3.21 43.71
CA SER A 131 -21.43 -1.89 44.00
C SER A 131 -20.89 -1.10 45.20
N ARG A 132 -20.35 0.09 44.90
CA ARG A 132 -20.33 1.36 45.69
C ARG A 132 -19.51 2.37 44.86
N GLY A 133 -20.10 3.32 44.14
CA GLY A 133 -20.79 4.48 44.72
C GLY A 133 -19.76 5.45 45.31
N ARG A 134 -19.22 6.39 44.52
CA ARG A 134 -18.49 7.57 45.03
C ARG A 134 -18.66 8.79 44.12
N GLY A 135 -19.25 9.83 44.71
CA GLY A 135 -18.66 11.17 44.67
C GLY A 135 -19.10 12.10 43.56
N PHE A 136 -20.34 12.58 43.64
CA PHE A 136 -20.78 13.83 43.04
C PHE A 136 -19.99 14.97 43.70
N ASN A 137 -19.12 15.68 42.97
CA ASN A 137 -18.50 16.91 43.45
C ASN A 137 -19.01 18.08 42.61
N SER A 138 -19.87 18.90 43.23
CA SER A 138 -20.44 20.09 42.63
C SER A 138 -19.50 21.27 42.79
N GLN A 139 -19.49 22.13 41.77
CA GLN A 139 -18.92 23.48 41.73
C GLN A 139 -17.42 23.61 41.48
N ARG A 140 -17.09 23.87 40.21
CA ARG A 140 -16.29 25.05 39.83
C ARG A 140 -16.36 25.28 38.32
N GLY A 141 -16.68 26.52 37.94
CA GLY A 141 -16.50 27.04 36.58
C GLY A 141 -17.79 27.34 35.84
N GLN A 142 -18.40 28.48 36.14
CA GLN A 142 -19.30 29.14 35.20
C GLN A 142 -18.54 29.34 33.89
N ARG A 143 -19.10 28.84 32.79
CA ARG A 143 -18.61 29.12 31.44
C ARG A 143 -19.12 30.51 31.03
N PRO A 144 -18.26 31.45 30.60
CA PRO A 144 -18.75 32.66 29.97
C PRO A 144 -19.45 32.30 28.65
N LEU A 145 -20.62 32.91 28.44
CA LEU A 145 -21.40 32.82 27.22
C LEU A 145 -20.57 33.41 26.08
N LEU A 146 -19.87 32.57 25.31
CA LEU A 146 -19.15 33.03 24.13
C LEU A 146 -20.18 33.39 23.07
N GLN A 147 -20.25 34.69 22.77
CA GLN A 147 -21.02 35.30 21.71
C GLN A 147 -20.84 34.52 20.40
N GLN A 148 -21.95 34.14 19.76
CA GLN A 148 -21.94 33.60 18.41
C GLN A 148 -21.34 34.65 17.47
N MET A 149 -20.03 34.58 17.25
CA MET A 149 -19.43 35.19 16.08
C MET A 149 -19.97 34.46 14.86
N GLN A 150 -20.81 35.17 14.11
CA GLN A 150 -21.20 34.80 12.76
C GLN A 150 -19.93 34.53 11.96
N GLN A 151 -19.74 33.28 11.55
CA GLN A 151 -18.66 32.96 10.62
C GLN A 151 -18.95 33.67 9.29
N PRO A 152 -17.99 34.40 8.70
CA PRO A 152 -18.18 34.94 7.37
C PRO A 152 -18.40 33.79 6.38
N PRO A 153 -19.22 33.99 5.34
CA PRO A 153 -19.49 32.96 4.35
C PRO A 153 -18.16 32.47 3.76
N LYS A 154 -17.97 31.14 3.76
CA LYS A 154 -16.77 30.47 3.24
C LYS A 154 -16.49 31.00 1.83
N GLN A 155 -15.46 31.84 1.70
CA GLN A 155 -14.95 32.24 0.41
C GLN A 155 -14.50 30.96 -0.31
N LYS A 156 -15.17 30.64 -1.42
CA LYS A 156 -14.76 29.52 -2.29
C LYS A 156 -13.30 29.77 -2.65
N SER A 157 -12.45 28.79 -2.35
CA SER A 157 -11.02 28.92 -2.62
C SER A 157 -10.81 29.22 -4.11
N MET A 158 -9.99 30.24 -4.41
CA MET A 158 -9.66 30.71 -5.78
C MET A 158 -9.17 29.60 -6.72
N ARG A 159 -8.81 28.44 -6.17
CA ARG A 159 -8.39 27.26 -6.93
C ARG A 159 -9.52 26.64 -7.76
N LYS A 160 -10.79 26.80 -7.35
CA LYS A 160 -11.95 26.25 -8.07
C LYS A 160 -12.46 27.16 -9.20
N GLN A 161 -12.30 28.49 -9.07
CA GLN A 161 -12.66 29.41 -10.15
C GLN A 161 -11.73 29.31 -11.38
N ARG A 162 -10.47 28.87 -11.18
CA ARG A 162 -9.53 28.66 -12.29
C ARG A 162 -9.86 27.45 -13.17
N SER A 163 -10.53 26.42 -12.66
CA SER A 163 -10.94 25.27 -13.49
C SER A 163 -12.12 25.62 -14.39
N ASP A 164 -13.06 26.41 -13.87
CA ASP A 164 -14.31 26.70 -14.56
C ASP A 164 -14.06 27.68 -15.72
N ASN A 165 -13.21 28.70 -15.53
CA ASN A 165 -12.76 29.60 -16.62
C ASN A 165 -11.90 28.88 -17.69
N ARG A 166 -11.24 27.77 -17.35
CA ARG A 166 -10.45 26.99 -18.33
C ARG A 166 -11.35 26.13 -19.22
N MET A 167 -12.50 25.70 -18.70
CA MET A 167 -13.50 24.94 -19.46
C MET A 167 -14.27 25.81 -20.45
N GLU A 168 -14.55 27.08 -20.12
CA GLU A 168 -15.22 28.01 -21.07
C GLU A 168 -14.33 28.42 -22.24
N LYS A 169 -13.03 28.66 -22.00
CA LYS A 169 -12.07 28.97 -23.09
C LYS A 169 -11.89 27.84 -24.09
N PHE A 170 -12.13 26.58 -23.67
CA PHE A 170 -12.04 25.41 -24.55
C PHE A 170 -13.29 25.18 -25.41
N ARG A 171 -14.45 25.73 -25.01
CA ARG A 171 -15.69 25.61 -25.79
C ARG A 171 -15.73 26.60 -26.96
N HIS A 172 -15.21 27.82 -26.76
CA HIS A 172 -15.19 28.86 -27.80
C HIS A 172 -14.12 28.62 -28.88
N SER A 173 -13.03 27.89 -28.59
CA SER A 173 -11.99 27.62 -29.60
C SER A 173 -12.36 26.50 -30.58
N LYS A 174 -13.36 25.66 -30.26
CA LYS A 174 -13.77 24.56 -31.15
C LYS A 174 -14.83 24.99 -32.17
N SER A 175 -15.59 26.04 -31.90
CA SER A 175 -16.59 26.56 -32.84
C SER A 175 -15.98 27.39 -33.97
N THR A 176 -14.82 28.03 -33.75
CA THR A 176 -14.15 28.82 -34.79
C THR A 176 -13.38 27.96 -35.80
N ILE A 177 -12.76 26.85 -35.35
CA ILE A 177 -11.97 25.97 -36.23
C ILE A 177 -12.83 25.35 -37.35
N ASN A 178 -14.13 25.14 -37.12
CA ASN A 178 -15.01 24.60 -38.14
C ASN A 178 -15.55 25.68 -39.09
N ALA A 179 -15.61 26.96 -38.70
CA ALA A 179 -16.15 28.02 -39.56
C ALA A 179 -15.18 28.44 -40.67
N ASP A 180 -13.88 28.47 -40.36
CA ASP A 180 -12.84 28.85 -41.34
C ASP A 180 -12.64 27.77 -42.41
N ALA A 181 -12.84 26.49 -42.06
CA ALA A 181 -12.70 25.36 -42.99
C ALA A 181 -13.77 25.35 -44.10
N TYR A 182 -14.98 25.87 -43.84
CA TYR A 182 -16.03 25.98 -44.87
C TYR A 182 -15.86 27.19 -45.79
N GLN A 183 -15.12 28.22 -45.38
CA GLN A 183 -14.87 29.42 -46.20
C GLN A 183 -13.79 29.20 -47.27
N GLU A 184 -12.86 28.26 -47.07
CA GLU A 184 -11.84 27.93 -48.08
C GLU A 184 -12.35 27.03 -49.21
N GLU A 185 -13.39 26.21 -48.97
CA GLU A 185 -13.95 25.35 -50.01
C GLU A 185 -14.81 26.11 -51.03
N LEU A 186 -15.39 27.26 -50.67
CA LEU A 186 -16.22 28.09 -51.56
C LEU A 186 -15.43 29.06 -52.45
N LYS A 187 -14.12 29.23 -52.22
CA LYS A 187 -13.25 30.10 -53.06
C LYS A 187 -12.49 29.35 -54.15
N LYS A 188 -12.72 28.04 -54.28
CA LYS A 188 -12.07 27.16 -55.27
C LYS A 188 -12.98 26.74 -56.44
N THR A 189 -14.12 27.40 -56.61
CA THR A 189 -15.00 27.27 -57.78
C THR A 189 -15.11 28.60 -58.49
#